data_AF-A0A101HN45-F1
#
_entry.id   AF-A0A101HN45-F1
#
_cell.length_a   1.000
_cell.length_b   1.000
_cell.length_c   1.000
_cell.angle_alpha   90.00
_cell.angle_beta   90.00
_cell.angle_gamma   90.00
#
_symmetry.space_group_name_H-M   'P 1'
#
loop_
_entity.id
_entity.type
_entity.pdbx_description
1 polymer ?
#
loop_
_entity_poly.entity_id
_entity_poly.type
_entity_poly.pdbx_seq_one_letter_code
_entity_poly.pdbx_strand_id
1 'polypeptide(L)'
;DNHVYWVASNLVGKDASGANFFGSSMIVHPSGAKLVQASGCEEFVSAELDEDPIKKIVPGTSRDQIFDHIEDRNLDSYRDILAEGKSVFEPSKRIPYRRR
;
A
#
# COMPACT_ATOMS: atom_id res chain seq x y z
N ASP A 1 5.08 -0.70 0.87
CA ASP A 1 5.94 -1.36 1.89
C ASP A 1 5.19 -2.25 2.87
N ASN A 2 4.12 -1.77 3.51
CA ASN A 2 3.43 -2.55 4.56
C ASN A 2 2.37 -3.52 4.04
N HIS A 3 2.25 -3.68 2.72
CA HIS A 3 1.22 -4.52 2.08
C HIS A 3 -0.20 -4.25 2.60
N VAL A 4 -0.62 -2.99 2.62
CA VAL A 4 -1.98 -2.60 3.02
C VAL A 4 -2.62 -1.74 1.96
N TYR A 5 -3.96 -1.79 1.89
CA TYR A 5 -4.70 -0.76 1.21
C TYR A 5 -4.54 0.57 1.95
N TRP A 6 -4.37 1.65 1.18
CA TRP A 6 -4.21 2.98 1.75
C TRP A 6 -5.28 3.91 1.21
N VAL A 7 -6.12 4.44 2.10
CA VAL A 7 -7.11 5.47 1.78
C VAL A 7 -6.54 6.81 2.22
N ALA A 8 -6.13 7.63 1.26
CA ALA A 8 -5.64 8.99 1.48
C ALA A 8 -6.73 9.98 1.13
N SER A 9 -7.37 10.59 2.13
CA SER A 9 -8.32 11.68 1.91
C SER A 9 -7.66 13.04 2.15
N ASN A 10 -7.97 14.01 1.31
CA ASN A 10 -7.45 15.37 1.39
C ASN A 10 -8.54 16.40 1.06
N LEU A 11 -8.32 17.63 1.54
CA LEU A 11 -9.17 18.77 1.21
C LEU A 11 -8.92 19.27 -0.22
N VAL A 12 -9.89 20.01 -0.76
CA VAL A 12 -9.82 20.69 -2.06
C VAL A 12 -10.06 22.18 -1.89
N GLY A 13 -9.47 22.99 -2.77
CA GLY A 13 -9.74 24.43 -2.81
C GLY A 13 -9.12 25.22 -1.66
N LYS A 14 -9.69 26.37 -1.35
CA LYS A 14 -9.17 27.31 -0.34
C LYS A 14 -10.01 27.26 0.93
N ASP A 15 -9.38 27.10 2.09
CA ASP A 15 -10.08 27.14 3.36
C ASP A 15 -10.24 28.57 3.92
N ALA A 16 -10.89 28.69 5.08
CA ALA A 16 -11.11 29.96 5.76
C ALA A 16 -9.81 30.62 6.29
N SER A 17 -8.72 29.86 6.46
CA SER A 17 -7.40 30.39 6.81
C SER A 17 -6.66 30.99 5.61
N GLY A 18 -7.14 30.67 4.41
CA GLY A 18 -6.56 31.05 3.14
C GLY A 18 -5.54 30.06 2.58
N ALA A 19 -5.39 28.89 3.21
CA ALA A 19 -4.58 27.78 2.71
C ALA A 19 -5.25 27.14 1.48
N ASN A 20 -4.45 26.68 0.53
CA ASN A 20 -4.94 25.98 -0.67
C ASN A 20 -4.57 24.50 -0.59
N PHE A 21 -5.54 23.65 -0.90
CA PHE A 21 -5.38 22.20 -0.87
C PHE A 21 -5.51 21.62 -2.27
N PHE A 22 -4.68 20.63 -2.56
CA PHE A 22 -4.51 20.05 -3.89
C PHE A 22 -5.48 18.90 -4.19
N GLY A 23 -6.37 18.55 -3.27
CA GLY A 23 -7.26 17.40 -3.43
C GLY A 23 -6.49 16.12 -3.63
N SER A 24 -6.79 15.42 -4.73
CA SER A 24 -6.12 14.18 -5.11
C SER A 24 -6.29 13.05 -4.09
N SER A 25 -7.42 13.04 -3.38
CA SER A 25 -7.80 11.91 -2.53
C SER A 25 -7.73 10.61 -3.34
N MET A 26 -7.19 9.53 -2.79
CA MET A 26 -6.92 8.31 -3.53
C MET A 26 -7.01 7.05 -2.68
N ILE A 27 -7.28 5.93 -3.36
CA ILE A 27 -7.19 4.58 -2.79
C ILE A 27 -6.03 3.88 -3.50
N VAL A 28 -5.06 3.41 -2.72
CA VAL A 28 -3.84 2.77 -3.21
C VAL A 28 -3.83 1.30 -2.81
N HIS A 29 -3.53 0.44 -3.78
CA HIS A 29 -3.36 -1.00 -3.63
C HIS A 29 -2.09 -1.33 -2.82
N PRO A 30 -2.02 -2.47 -2.09
CA PRO A 30 -0.82 -2.94 -1.40
C PRO A 30 0.48 -2.94 -2.21
N SER A 31 0.39 -3.14 -3.53
CA SER A 31 1.52 -3.07 -4.46
C SER A 31 2.02 -1.66 -4.77
N GLY A 32 1.34 -0.62 -4.28
CA GLY A 32 1.59 0.78 -4.63
C GLY A 32 0.84 1.28 -5.87
N ALA A 33 0.07 0.42 -6.54
CA ALA A 33 -0.76 0.86 -7.67
C ALA A 33 -1.93 1.72 -7.18
N LYS A 34 -2.14 2.88 -7.80
CA LYS A 34 -3.33 3.70 -7.52
C LYS A 34 -4.55 3.04 -8.17
N LEU A 35 -5.53 2.67 -7.36
CA LEU A 35 -6.80 2.11 -7.86
C LEU A 35 -7.71 3.22 -8.38
N VAL A 36 -7.81 4.30 -7.61
CA VAL A 36 -8.58 5.48 -7.98
C VAL A 36 -7.96 6.72 -7.37
N GLN A 37 -8.12 7.85 -8.04
CA GLN A 37 -7.71 9.16 -7.57
C GLN A 37 -8.77 10.19 -7.97
N ALA A 38 -9.23 10.98 -7.01
CA ALA A 38 -10.06 12.15 -7.23
C ALA A 38 -9.26 13.26 -7.94
N SER A 39 -9.98 14.11 -8.66
CA SER A 39 -9.53 15.40 -9.17
C SER A 39 -9.30 16.43 -8.04
N GLY A 40 -9.18 17.70 -8.42
CA GLY A 40 -8.98 18.82 -7.52
C GLY A 40 -10.27 19.50 -7.04
N CYS A 41 -11.43 18.86 -7.23
CA CYS A 41 -12.75 19.42 -6.93
C CYS A 41 -13.50 18.55 -5.92
N GLU A 42 -14.62 19.05 -5.41
CA GLU A 42 -15.53 18.26 -4.58
C GLU A 42 -16.14 17.11 -5.40
N GLU A 43 -15.85 15.88 -5.00
CA GLU A 43 -16.39 14.68 -5.65
C GLU A 43 -16.28 13.45 -4.75
N PHE A 44 -16.79 12.33 -5.25
CA PHE A 44 -16.63 11.02 -4.64
C PHE A 44 -15.91 10.07 -5.61
N VAL A 45 -15.03 9.26 -5.06
CA VAL A 45 -14.37 8.15 -5.76
C VAL A 45 -14.55 6.86 -4.99
N SER A 46 -14.59 5.74 -5.69
CA SER A 46 -14.72 4.41 -5.10
C SER A 46 -13.83 3.41 -5.83
N ALA A 47 -13.48 2.33 -5.12
CA ALA A 47 -12.79 1.18 -5.67
C ALA A 47 -13.27 -0.08 -4.94
N GLU A 48 -13.33 -1.20 -5.65
CA GLU A 48 -13.53 -2.52 -5.06
C GLU A 48 -12.17 -3.06 -4.60
N LEU A 49 -12.14 -3.67 -3.41
CA LEU A 49 -10.92 -4.21 -2.82
C LEU A 49 -10.95 -5.74 -2.92
N ASP A 50 -9.81 -6.31 -3.26
CA ASP A 50 -9.58 -7.75 -3.25
C ASP A 50 -9.18 -8.17 -1.83
N GLU A 51 -9.70 -9.31 -1.37
CA GLU A 51 -9.34 -9.89 -0.06
C GLU A 51 -7.93 -10.51 -0.07
N ASP A 52 -7.42 -10.87 -1.27
CA ASP A 52 -6.13 -11.52 -1.50
C ASP A 52 -5.20 -10.68 -2.43
N PRO A 53 -4.94 -9.41 -2.10
CA PRO A 53 -4.39 -8.42 -3.06
C PRO A 53 -2.95 -8.68 -3.51
N ILE A 54 -2.18 -9.44 -2.75
CA ILE A 54 -0.74 -9.66 -3.02
C ILE A 54 -0.44 -11.04 -3.58
N LYS A 55 -1.39 -11.72 -4.25
CA LYS A 55 -1.05 -12.90 -5.04
C LYS A 55 -0.16 -12.54 -6.23
N LYS A 56 -0.42 -11.40 -6.87
CA LYS A 56 0.36 -10.89 -8.01
C LYS A 56 1.13 -9.64 -7.59
N ILE A 57 2.27 -9.38 -8.23
CA ILE A 57 3.14 -8.25 -7.86
C ILE A 57 2.44 -6.89 -8.00
N VAL A 58 1.55 -6.77 -8.98
CA VAL A 58 0.67 -5.63 -9.24
C VAL A 58 -0.63 -6.20 -9.82
N PRO A 59 -1.80 -5.56 -9.57
CA PRO A 59 -3.07 -5.99 -10.17
C PRO A 59 -3.00 -6.16 -11.69
N GLY A 60 -3.63 -7.21 -12.20
CA GLY A 60 -3.69 -7.51 -13.64
C GLY A 60 -2.41 -8.11 -14.25
N THR A 61 -1.34 -8.31 -13.46
CA THR A 61 -0.11 -8.94 -13.95
C THR A 61 -0.15 -10.46 -13.84
N SER A 62 0.57 -11.17 -14.71
CA SER A 62 0.72 -12.62 -14.62
C SER A 62 1.77 -13.06 -13.57
N ARG A 63 2.61 -12.13 -13.11
CA ARG A 63 3.76 -12.40 -12.25
C ARG A 63 3.35 -12.55 -10.79
N ASP A 64 3.66 -13.71 -10.22
CA ASP A 64 3.42 -13.99 -8.82
C ASP A 64 4.29 -13.12 -7.91
N GLN A 65 3.70 -12.67 -6.82
CA GLN A 65 4.45 -12.11 -5.70
C GLN A 65 4.90 -13.26 -4.81
N ILE A 66 6.22 -13.40 -4.69
CA ILE A 66 6.89 -14.50 -3.99
C ILE A 66 7.67 -14.04 -2.75
N PHE A 67 7.40 -12.81 -2.31
CA PHE A 67 8.12 -12.13 -1.23
C PHE A 67 7.12 -11.35 -0.36
N ASP A 68 7.52 -11.14 0.89
CA ASP A 68 6.83 -10.33 1.87
C ASP A 68 7.84 -9.36 2.47
N HIS A 69 7.82 -8.10 2.01
CA HIS A 69 8.67 -7.03 2.54
C HIS A 69 8.68 -6.88 4.06
N ILE A 70 7.71 -7.38 4.83
CA ILE A 70 7.75 -7.32 6.29
C ILE A 70 8.55 -8.51 6.83
N GLU A 71 8.28 -9.72 6.33
CA GLU A 71 8.98 -10.95 6.73
C GLU A 71 10.43 -10.98 6.26
N ASP A 72 10.71 -10.47 5.05
CA ASP A 72 11.99 -10.58 4.34
C ASP A 72 12.98 -9.44 4.69
N ARG A 73 12.62 -8.54 5.61
CA ARG A 73 13.50 -7.43 6.03
C ARG A 73 14.77 -7.92 6.69
N ASN A 74 15.89 -7.26 6.37
CA ASN A 74 17.13 -7.43 7.11
C ASN A 74 17.07 -6.71 8.47
N LEU A 75 16.57 -7.40 9.49
CA LEU A 75 16.40 -6.82 10.84
C LEU A 75 17.72 -6.45 11.51
N ASP A 76 18.85 -7.09 11.14
CA ASP A 76 20.17 -6.72 11.67
C ASP A 76 20.55 -5.28 11.35
N SER A 77 20.13 -4.78 10.18
CA SER A 77 20.34 -3.38 9.78
C SER A 77 19.47 -2.39 10.58
N TYR A 78 18.43 -2.86 11.24
CA TYR A 78 17.46 -2.06 12.02
C TYR A 78 17.39 -2.53 13.47
N ARG A 79 18.52 -3.01 14.00
CA ARG A 79 18.62 -3.54 15.36
C ARG A 79 18.03 -2.53 16.36
N ASP A 80 17.25 -3.05 17.31
CA ASP A 80 16.56 -2.30 18.37
C ASP A 80 15.48 -1.31 17.88
N ILE A 81 15.21 -1.22 16.57
CA ILE A 81 14.18 -0.35 15.98
C ILE A 81 13.02 -1.19 15.44
N LEU A 82 13.32 -2.27 14.71
CA LEU A 82 12.31 -3.13 14.08
C LEU A 82 12.33 -4.54 14.66
N ALA A 83 11.15 -5.13 14.76
CA ALA A 83 10.95 -6.51 15.16
C ALA A 83 10.52 -7.38 13.97
N GLU A 84 10.56 -8.70 14.15
CA GLU A 84 10.01 -9.64 13.19
C GLU A 84 8.52 -9.38 12.96
N GLY A 85 8.09 -9.46 11.71
CA GLY A 85 6.69 -9.28 11.35
C GLY A 85 6.34 -10.02 10.07
N LYS A 86 5.05 -10.07 9.76
CA LYS A 86 4.52 -10.61 8.52
C LYS A 86 3.44 -9.68 7.97
N SER A 87 3.28 -9.69 6.66
CA SER A 87 2.13 -9.11 5.99
C SER A 87 0.83 -9.69 6.52
N VAL A 88 -0.22 -8.86 6.55
CA VAL A 88 -1.60 -9.29 6.85
C VAL A 88 -2.19 -10.12 5.73
N PHE A 89 -1.68 -9.97 4.51
CA PHE A 89 -2.05 -10.76 3.35
C PHE A 89 -0.99 -11.81 3.03
N GLU A 90 -1.41 -12.93 2.44
CA GLU A 90 -0.51 -14.00 2.03
C GLU A 90 -0.06 -13.83 0.56
N PRO A 91 1.26 -13.79 0.29
CA PRO A 91 1.77 -13.81 -1.08
C PRO A 91 1.45 -15.15 -1.76
N SER A 92 1.59 -15.22 -3.09
CA SER A 92 1.36 -16.47 -3.83
C SER A 92 2.26 -17.62 -3.36
N LYS A 93 3.48 -17.28 -2.93
CA LYS A 93 4.42 -18.25 -2.39
C LYS A 93 5.38 -17.58 -1.42
N ARG A 94 5.65 -18.22 -0.28
CA ARG A 94 6.76 -17.84 0.61
C ARG A 94 7.98 -18.68 0.26
N ILE A 95 9.14 -18.04 0.18
CA ILE A 95 10.42 -18.71 -0.05
C ILE A 95 11.13 -18.83 1.31
N PRO A 96 11.27 -20.05 1.87
CA PRO A 96 12.00 -20.21 3.12
C PRO A 96 13.45 -19.77 2.94
N TYR A 97 13.94 -18.95 3.86
CA TYR A 97 15.35 -18.60 3.94
C TYR A 97 15.85 -18.82 5.37
N ARG A 98 17.13 -19.15 5.51
CA ARG A 98 17.78 -19.23 6.82
C ARG A 98 18.26 -17.84 7.21
N ARG A 99 17.74 -17.30 8.32
CA ARG A 99 18.41 -16.20 9.03
C ARG A 99 19.71 -16.75 9.61
N ARG A 100 20.83 -16.08 9.33
CA ARG A 100 22.16 -16.46 9.84
C ARG A 100 22.32 -15.99 11.27
#